data_AF-A0A945GYT0-F1
#
_entry.id   AF-A0A945GYT0-F1
#
_cell.length_a   1.000
_cell.length_b   1.000
_cell.length_c   1.000
_cell.angle_alpha   90.00
_cell.angle_beta   90.00
_cell.angle_gamma   90.00
#
_symmetry.space_group_name_H-M   'P 1'
#
loop_
_entity.id
_entity.type
_entity.pdbx_description
1 polymer ?
#
loop_
_entity_poly.entity_id
_entity_poly.type
_entity_poly.pdbx_seq_one_letter_code
_entity_poly.pdbx_strand_id
1 'polypeptide(L)'
;MVFGLFGGKSDEELALRSSLSSEVFMDEFEKTLATFGIVSTDPSGKNDPYGKIEASAQFLFEQAMKVAVSAKTINSKKDIEAAAMLGVVVIHCLGRNGGMSKTQLQFLLGKVPAFVFARTLSEEQLAKVGDSITKAIISYAHKIRRKSFRHNAEAVEGNVTKFLTERKTDYYTNLAGDMARFH
;
A
#
# COMPACT_ATOMS: atom_id res chain seq x y z
N MET A 1 -7.88 23.67 6.86
CA MET A 1 -9.11 22.87 7.01
C MET A 1 -9.08 21.74 6.01
N VAL A 2 -8.80 20.51 6.45
CA VAL A 2 -8.84 19.31 5.60
C VAL A 2 -9.83 18.34 6.26
N PHE A 3 -11.11 18.54 5.97
CA PHE A 3 -12.18 17.61 6.34
C PHE A 3 -12.68 16.94 5.06
N GLY A 4 -12.73 15.62 5.09
CA GLY A 4 -13.02 14.78 3.95
C GLY A 4 -14.43 14.96 3.39
N LEU A 5 -14.51 14.88 2.07
CA LEU A 5 -15.71 14.54 1.31
C LEU A 5 -16.16 13.11 1.66
N PHE A 6 -16.86 12.93 2.78
CA PHE A 6 -17.42 11.63 3.16
C PHE A 6 -18.88 11.76 3.55
N GLY A 7 -19.76 11.34 2.64
CA GLY A 7 -21.16 11.09 2.92
C GLY A 7 -21.31 9.79 3.71
N GLY A 8 -22.08 9.90 4.81
CA GLY A 8 -22.70 8.87 5.66
C GLY A 8 -22.14 7.45 5.62
N LYS A 9 -21.40 7.07 6.67
CA LYS A 9 -21.09 5.68 7.05
C LYS A 9 -20.94 5.55 8.57
N SER A 10 -21.07 4.33 9.08
CA SER A 10 -21.28 3.95 10.49
C SER A 10 -20.23 4.49 11.47
N ASP A 11 -20.65 4.62 12.74
CA ASP A 11 -19.87 5.23 13.83
C ASP A 11 -18.50 4.56 14.06
N GLU A 12 -18.33 3.27 13.75
CA GLU A 12 -17.03 2.57 13.81
C GLU A 12 -16.06 3.03 12.71
N GLU A 13 -16.54 3.29 11.49
CA GLU A 13 -15.71 3.78 10.39
C GLU A 13 -15.34 5.25 10.58
N LEU A 14 -16.25 6.03 11.20
CA LEU A 14 -15.98 7.38 11.68
C LEU A 14 -14.98 7.38 12.85
N ALA A 15 -15.06 6.42 13.77
CA ALA A 15 -14.11 6.25 14.87
C ALA A 15 -12.70 5.85 14.38
N LEU A 16 -12.60 4.92 13.42
CA LEU A 16 -11.33 4.53 12.79
C LEU A 16 -10.72 5.65 11.93
N ARG A 17 -11.55 6.49 11.30
CA ARG A 17 -11.10 7.66 10.54
C ARG A 17 -10.78 8.87 11.43
N SER A 18 -11.45 9.00 12.58
CA SER A 18 -11.17 10.03 13.57
C SER A 18 -10.01 9.67 14.50
N SER A 19 -9.67 8.37 14.62
CA SER A 19 -8.61 7.89 15.51
C SER A 19 -7.19 8.10 14.98
N LEU A 20 -7.00 8.57 13.74
CA LEU A 20 -5.67 8.87 13.21
C LEU A 20 -5.65 10.27 12.61
N SER A 21 -5.45 11.28 13.46
CA SER A 21 -4.84 12.52 12.98
C SER A 21 -3.51 12.18 12.30
N SER A 22 -3.03 13.03 11.39
CA SER A 22 -1.73 12.81 10.72
C SER A 22 -0.60 12.56 11.74
N GLU A 23 -0.71 13.14 12.94
CA GLU A 23 0.23 12.94 14.04
C GLU A 23 0.14 11.53 14.63
N VAL A 24 -1.07 11.04 14.94
CA VAL A 24 -1.24 9.67 15.47
C VAL A 24 -0.86 8.63 14.40
N PHE A 25 -1.12 8.92 13.12
CA PHE A 25 -0.61 8.08 12.03
C PHE A 25 0.91 8.00 12.06
N MET A 26 1.60 9.14 12.17
CA MET A 26 3.06 9.15 12.19
C MET A 26 3.63 8.47 13.45
N ASP A 27 2.99 8.61 14.61
CA ASP A 27 3.40 7.93 15.84
C ASP A 27 3.26 6.40 15.73
N GLU A 28 2.11 5.90 15.27
CA GLU A 28 1.90 4.47 15.04
C GLU A 28 2.79 3.92 13.91
N PHE A 29 3.07 4.75 12.91
CA PHE A 29 3.99 4.43 11.83
C PHE A 29 5.43 4.28 12.32
N GLU A 30 5.93 5.21 13.15
CA GLU A 30 7.28 5.11 13.73
C GLU A 30 7.43 3.92 14.68
N LYS A 31 6.41 3.63 15.49
CA LYS A 31 6.36 2.40 16.31
C LYS A 31 6.42 1.14 15.45
N THR A 32 5.74 1.14 14.30
CA THR A 32 5.76 0.02 13.36
C THR A 32 7.15 -0.18 12.77
N LEU A 33 7.81 0.90 12.34
CA LEU A 33 9.19 0.85 11.85
C LEU A 33 10.12 0.21 12.88
N ALA A 34 10.04 0.65 14.14
CA ALA A 34 10.84 0.10 15.23
C ALA A 34 10.53 -1.37 15.51
N THR A 35 9.24 -1.75 15.55
CA THR A 35 8.79 -3.13 15.86
C THR A 35 9.31 -4.14 14.85
N PHE A 36 9.31 -3.78 13.57
CA PHE A 36 9.72 -4.68 12.48
C PHE A 36 11.14 -4.44 11.99
N GLY A 37 11.89 -3.53 12.61
CA GLY A 37 13.26 -3.19 12.20
C GLY A 37 13.32 -2.65 10.77
N ILE A 38 12.31 -1.90 10.33
CA ILE A 38 12.26 -1.31 8.99
C ILE A 38 13.16 -0.07 8.99
N VAL A 39 14.27 -0.15 8.25
CA VAL A 39 15.26 0.93 8.19
C VAL A 39 15.19 1.62 6.82
N SER A 40 15.07 2.94 6.83
CA SER A 40 15.23 3.77 5.64
C SER A 40 16.70 3.79 5.21
N THR A 41 16.97 3.59 3.93
CA THR A 41 18.33 3.74 3.36
C THR A 41 18.73 5.20 3.15
N ASP A 42 17.77 6.13 3.20
CA ASP A 42 18.03 7.56 3.04
C ASP A 42 18.52 8.18 4.37
N PRO A 43 19.58 9.01 4.35
CA PRO A 43 20.05 9.72 5.53
C PRO A 43 18.98 10.68 6.06
N SER A 44 18.83 10.70 7.39
CA SER A 44 17.91 11.59 8.11
C SER A 44 18.11 13.06 7.72
N GLY A 45 17.04 13.79 7.42
CA GLY A 45 17.09 15.24 7.19
C GLY A 45 16.29 15.76 6.00
N LYS A 46 16.77 15.66 4.76
CA LYS A 46 16.15 16.40 3.63
C LYS A 46 14.91 15.75 3.01
N ASN A 47 14.67 14.46 3.27
CA ASN A 47 13.60 13.64 2.66
C ASN A 47 12.93 12.70 3.67
N ASP A 48 12.90 13.04 4.96
CA ASP A 48 12.61 12.10 6.05
C ASP A 48 11.30 11.27 5.91
N PRO A 49 10.15 11.81 5.45
CA PRO A 49 8.97 10.97 5.24
C PRO A 49 9.13 10.04 4.03
N TYR A 50 9.90 10.43 3.00
CA TYR A 50 10.07 9.65 1.78
C TYR A 50 10.73 8.30 2.04
N GLY A 51 11.91 8.28 2.67
CA GLY A 51 12.66 7.05 2.89
C GLY A 51 11.95 6.07 3.83
N LYS A 52 11.33 6.60 4.90
CA LYS A 52 10.52 5.79 5.84
C LYS A 52 9.28 5.18 5.16
N ILE A 53 8.57 5.96 4.34
CA ILE A 53 7.39 5.49 3.60
C ILE A 53 7.78 4.49 2.51
N GLU A 54 8.87 4.73 1.78
CA GLU A 54 9.38 3.79 0.80
C GLU A 54 9.69 2.44 1.45
N ALA A 55 10.49 2.43 2.53
CA ALA A 55 10.88 1.20 3.23
C ALA A 55 9.67 0.46 3.80
N SER A 56 8.70 1.18 4.37
CA SER A 56 7.47 0.59 4.90
C SER A 56 6.58 -0.01 3.81
N ALA A 57 6.43 0.70 2.69
CA ALA A 57 5.64 0.22 1.57
C ALA A 57 6.29 -1.03 0.94
N GLN A 58 7.62 -1.04 0.79
CA GLN A 58 8.39 -2.22 0.36
C GLN A 58 8.17 -3.38 1.32
N PHE A 59 8.34 -3.16 2.62
CA PHE A 59 8.16 -4.21 3.63
C PHE A 59 6.75 -4.80 3.57
N LEU A 60 5.72 -3.96 3.73
CA LEU A 60 4.34 -4.44 3.83
C LEU A 60 3.88 -5.12 2.54
N PHE A 61 4.23 -4.55 1.38
CA PHE A 61 3.90 -5.15 0.10
C PHE A 61 4.68 -6.45 -0.14
N GLU A 62 5.96 -6.53 0.24
CA GLU A 62 6.76 -7.76 0.16
C GLU A 62 6.18 -8.87 1.03
N GLN A 63 5.72 -8.58 2.25
CA GLN A 63 5.08 -9.58 3.11
C GLN A 63 3.77 -10.10 2.50
N ALA A 64 2.90 -9.21 2.02
CA ALA A 64 1.67 -9.61 1.34
C ALA A 64 1.95 -10.45 0.07
N MET A 65 2.97 -10.06 -0.69
CA MET A 65 3.40 -10.79 -1.89
C MET A 65 3.95 -12.19 -1.56
N LYS A 66 4.76 -12.32 -0.52
CA LYS A 66 5.26 -13.65 -0.07
C LYS A 66 4.11 -14.57 0.31
N VAL A 67 3.08 -14.06 0.98
CA VAL A 67 1.87 -14.84 1.30
C VAL A 67 1.13 -15.25 0.03
N ALA A 68 0.90 -14.33 -0.92
CA ALA A 68 0.21 -14.61 -2.18
C ALA A 68 0.96 -15.64 -3.05
N VAL A 69 2.28 -15.51 -3.17
CA VAL A 69 3.14 -16.46 -3.89
C VAL A 69 3.11 -17.84 -3.24
N SER A 70 3.23 -17.91 -1.90
CA SER A 70 3.17 -19.18 -1.16
C SER A 70 1.81 -19.86 -1.30
N ALA A 71 0.74 -19.08 -1.36
CA ALA A 71 -0.63 -19.54 -1.61
C ALA A 71 -0.93 -19.85 -3.09
N LYS A 72 0.04 -19.67 -4.00
CA LYS A 72 -0.10 -19.85 -5.45
C LYS A 72 -1.27 -19.07 -6.05
N THR A 73 -1.48 -17.84 -5.61
CA THR A 73 -2.55 -16.97 -6.13
C THR A 73 -2.12 -16.10 -7.31
N ILE A 74 -0.82 -16.08 -7.64
CA ILE A 74 -0.24 -15.30 -8.74
C ILE A 74 0.21 -16.24 -9.86
N ASN A 75 -0.71 -16.57 -10.78
CA ASN A 75 -0.46 -17.52 -11.87
C ASN A 75 -0.60 -16.89 -13.26
N SER A 76 -1.21 -15.71 -13.34
CA SER A 76 -1.56 -15.05 -14.60
C SER A 76 -1.06 -13.61 -14.65
N LYS A 77 -1.03 -13.04 -15.86
CA LYS A 77 -0.77 -11.59 -16.03
C LYS A 77 -1.79 -10.75 -15.26
N LYS A 78 -3.04 -11.21 -15.19
CA LYS A 78 -4.13 -10.51 -14.50
C LYS A 78 -3.87 -10.46 -12.99
N ASP A 79 -3.32 -11.52 -12.43
CA ASP A 79 -2.99 -11.60 -11.00
C ASP A 79 -1.82 -10.66 -10.66
N ILE A 80 -0.83 -10.56 -11.56
CA ILE A 80 0.27 -9.59 -11.44
C ILE A 80 -0.25 -8.15 -11.53
N GLU A 81 -1.19 -7.86 -12.43
CA GLU A 81 -1.86 -6.55 -12.52
C GLU A 81 -2.64 -6.21 -11.24
N ALA A 82 -3.35 -7.18 -10.67
CA ALA A 82 -4.09 -7.02 -9.42
C ALA A 82 -3.16 -6.80 -8.22
N ALA A 83 -2.06 -7.56 -8.14
CA ALA A 83 -1.01 -7.35 -7.15
C ALA A 83 -0.35 -5.98 -7.30
N ALA A 84 -0.10 -5.52 -8.53
CA ALA A 84 0.44 -4.19 -8.79
C ALA A 84 -0.53 -3.09 -8.34
N MET A 85 -1.84 -3.29 -8.55
CA MET A 85 -2.87 -2.39 -8.06
C MET A 85 -2.91 -2.34 -6.53
N LEU A 86 -2.79 -3.48 -5.85
CA LEU A 86 -2.66 -3.52 -4.39
C LEU A 86 -1.46 -2.69 -3.92
N GLY A 87 -0.29 -2.90 -4.53
CA GLY A 87 0.92 -2.12 -4.23
C GLY A 87 0.68 -0.61 -4.39
N VAL A 88 0.09 -0.19 -5.50
CA VAL A 88 -0.27 1.23 -5.75
C VAL A 88 -1.16 1.80 -4.65
N VAL A 89 -2.19 1.06 -4.21
CA VAL A 89 -3.11 1.51 -3.15
C VAL A 89 -2.40 1.60 -1.79
N VAL A 90 -1.56 0.61 -1.44
CA VAL A 90 -0.76 0.63 -0.20
C VAL A 90 0.18 1.84 -0.18
N ILE A 91 0.94 2.07 -1.25
CA ILE A 91 1.88 3.18 -1.36
C ILE A 91 1.13 4.52 -1.27
N HIS A 92 -0.02 4.64 -1.94
CA HIS A 92 -0.83 5.84 -1.87
C HIS A 92 -1.41 6.09 -0.47
N CYS A 93 -1.85 5.05 0.24
CA CYS A 93 -2.30 5.16 1.62
C CYS A 93 -1.19 5.73 2.52
N LEU A 94 -0.02 5.09 2.51
CA LEU A 94 1.12 5.48 3.33
C LEU A 94 1.65 6.86 2.95
N GLY A 95 1.81 7.14 1.66
CA GLY A 95 2.31 8.43 1.15
C GLY A 95 1.37 9.59 1.46
N ARG A 96 0.06 9.40 1.29
CA ARG A 96 -0.94 10.44 1.57
C ARG A 96 -1.00 10.78 3.06
N ASN A 97 -0.98 9.77 3.92
CA ASN A 97 -1.09 9.97 5.37
C ASN A 97 0.24 10.40 6.01
N GLY A 98 1.37 10.01 5.44
CA GLY A 98 2.71 10.40 5.90
C GLY A 98 3.22 11.74 5.35
N GLY A 99 2.36 12.55 4.71
CA GLY A 99 2.70 13.91 4.29
C GLY A 99 3.62 14.00 3.06
N MET A 100 3.69 12.96 2.23
CA MET A 100 4.53 12.94 1.03
C MET A 100 4.00 13.87 -0.07
N SER A 101 4.91 14.50 -0.83
CA SER A 101 4.52 15.28 -2.02
C SER A 101 3.97 14.39 -3.13
N LYS A 102 3.11 14.94 -4.00
CA LYS A 102 2.54 14.21 -5.14
C LYS A 102 3.61 13.65 -6.08
N THR A 103 4.68 14.41 -6.33
CA THR A 103 5.77 14.01 -7.22
C THR A 103 6.54 12.82 -6.67
N GLN A 104 6.90 12.86 -5.38
CA GLN A 104 7.52 11.73 -4.69
C GLN A 104 6.61 10.51 -4.68
N LEU A 105 5.32 10.70 -4.41
CA LEU A 105 4.35 9.62 -4.42
C LEU A 105 4.27 8.94 -5.79
N GLN A 106 4.16 9.72 -6.89
CA GLN A 106 4.13 9.18 -8.25
C GLN A 106 5.36 8.33 -8.59
N PHE A 107 6.54 8.74 -8.12
CA PHE A 107 7.76 7.97 -8.30
C PHE A 107 7.72 6.63 -7.56
N LEU A 108 7.24 6.61 -6.31
CA LEU A 108 7.13 5.38 -5.53
C LEU A 108 6.13 4.38 -6.12
N LEU A 109 5.07 4.84 -6.78
CA LEU A 109 4.08 3.95 -7.41
C LEU A 109 4.70 2.97 -8.41
N GLY A 110 5.79 3.34 -9.07
CA GLY A 110 6.55 2.44 -9.96
C GLY A 110 7.69 1.72 -9.25
N LYS A 111 8.45 2.46 -8.43
CA LYS A 111 9.68 1.94 -7.78
C LYS A 111 9.40 0.79 -6.81
N VAL A 112 8.43 0.96 -5.91
CA VAL A 112 8.17 -0.03 -4.85
C VAL A 112 7.64 -1.34 -5.43
N PRO A 113 6.65 -1.37 -6.34
CA PRO A 113 6.20 -2.64 -6.90
C PRO A 113 7.29 -3.35 -7.72
N ALA A 114 8.09 -2.60 -8.49
CA ALA A 114 9.20 -3.18 -9.24
C ALA A 114 10.22 -3.86 -8.32
N PHE A 115 10.60 -3.19 -7.22
CA PHE A 115 11.51 -3.75 -6.22
C PHE A 115 10.95 -5.03 -5.59
N VAL A 116 9.68 -5.00 -5.15
CA VAL A 116 9.06 -6.15 -4.47
C VAL A 116 8.88 -7.32 -5.43
N PHE A 117 8.42 -7.09 -6.65
CA PHE A 117 8.25 -8.16 -7.63
C PHE A 117 9.57 -8.86 -7.96
N ALA A 118 10.66 -8.10 -8.12
CA ALA A 118 12.00 -8.66 -8.35
C ALA A 118 12.47 -9.61 -7.23
N ARG A 119 11.92 -9.47 -6.02
CA ARG A 119 12.28 -10.29 -4.85
C ARG A 119 11.32 -11.44 -4.56
N THR A 120 10.15 -11.45 -5.22
CA THR A 120 9.04 -12.35 -4.86
C THR A 120 8.56 -13.22 -6.00
N LEU A 121 8.73 -12.77 -7.26
CA LEU A 121 8.27 -13.49 -8.45
C LEU A 121 9.41 -14.25 -9.13
N SER A 122 9.06 -15.27 -9.91
CA SER A 122 10.02 -16.00 -10.74
C SER A 122 10.44 -15.18 -11.97
N GLU A 123 11.55 -15.55 -12.60
CA GLU A 123 12.05 -14.92 -13.84
C GLU A 123 10.99 -14.88 -14.95
N GLU A 124 10.23 -15.97 -15.13
CA GLU A 124 9.16 -16.05 -16.12
C GLU A 124 8.03 -15.04 -15.86
N GLN A 125 7.71 -14.77 -14.59
CA GLN A 125 6.70 -13.82 -14.18
C GLN A 125 7.20 -12.37 -14.33
N LEU A 126 8.49 -12.13 -14.08
CA LEU A 126 9.12 -10.80 -14.16
C LEU A 126 9.02 -10.18 -15.55
N ALA A 127 9.02 -10.98 -16.61
CA ALA A 127 8.82 -10.49 -17.98
C ALA A 127 7.50 -9.72 -18.18
N LYS A 128 6.50 -9.97 -17.34
CA LYS A 128 5.15 -9.35 -17.43
C LYS A 128 4.97 -8.17 -16.48
N VAL A 129 5.95 -7.88 -15.63
CA VAL A 129 5.82 -6.93 -14.51
C VAL A 129 5.76 -5.48 -14.98
N GLY A 130 6.64 -5.07 -15.91
CA GLY A 130 6.72 -3.66 -16.34
C GLY A 130 5.39 -3.13 -16.89
N ASP A 131 4.76 -3.88 -17.79
CA ASP A 131 3.44 -3.57 -18.33
C ASP A 131 2.36 -3.54 -17.24
N SER A 132 2.42 -4.51 -16.31
CA SER A 132 1.41 -4.68 -15.27
C SER A 132 1.42 -3.52 -14.27
N ILE A 133 2.62 -3.07 -13.85
CA ILE A 133 2.81 -1.88 -13.02
C ILE A 133 2.26 -0.64 -13.74
N THR A 134 2.68 -0.44 -14.99
CA THR A 134 2.26 0.74 -15.78
C THR A 134 0.74 0.79 -15.92
N LYS A 135 0.12 -0.35 -16.25
CA LYS A 135 -1.33 -0.46 -16.37
C LYS A 135 -2.03 -0.24 -15.03
N ALA A 136 -1.47 -0.72 -13.92
CA ALA A 136 -2.03 -0.48 -12.59
C ALA A 136 -2.02 1.01 -12.23
N ILE A 137 -0.90 1.71 -12.45
CA ILE A 137 -0.78 3.15 -12.19
C ILE A 137 -1.79 3.96 -13.01
N ILE A 138 -1.88 3.69 -14.31
CA ILE A 138 -2.84 4.37 -15.20
C ILE A 138 -4.28 4.06 -14.79
N SER A 139 -4.57 2.78 -14.51
CA SER A 139 -5.91 2.35 -14.08
C SER A 139 -6.31 3.01 -12.76
N TYR A 140 -5.38 3.13 -11.81
CA TYR A 140 -5.59 3.80 -10.54
C TYR A 140 -5.97 5.28 -10.75
N ALA A 141 -5.19 6.00 -11.56
CA ALA A 141 -5.46 7.40 -11.88
C ALA A 141 -6.86 7.61 -12.50
N HIS A 142 -7.30 6.68 -13.36
CA HIS A 142 -8.63 6.75 -13.99
C HIS A 142 -9.78 6.30 -13.07
N LYS A 143 -9.53 5.36 -12.16
CA LYS A 143 -10.58 4.70 -11.36
C LYS A 143 -10.75 5.27 -9.96
N ILE A 144 -9.79 6.02 -9.41
CA ILE A 144 -9.85 6.53 -8.02
C ILE A 144 -11.11 7.37 -7.69
N ARG A 145 -11.69 8.01 -8.70
CA ARG A 145 -12.93 8.79 -8.53
C ARG A 145 -14.22 7.94 -8.63
N ARG A 146 -14.12 6.69 -9.07
CA ARG A 146 -15.27 5.79 -9.22
C ARG A 146 -15.63 5.17 -7.86
N LYS A 147 -16.93 5.16 -7.54
CA LYS A 147 -17.44 4.68 -6.25
C LYS A 147 -17.05 3.23 -5.95
N SER A 148 -17.14 2.33 -6.92
CA SER A 148 -16.79 0.91 -6.77
C SER A 148 -15.31 0.71 -6.46
N PHE A 149 -14.44 1.39 -7.20
CA PHE A 149 -12.99 1.30 -6.96
C PHE A 149 -12.60 1.92 -5.61
N ARG A 150 -13.25 3.03 -5.23
CA ARG A 150 -13.03 3.65 -3.92
C ARG A 150 -13.36 2.69 -2.79
N HIS A 151 -14.45 1.93 -2.88
CA HIS A 151 -14.79 0.93 -1.87
C HIS A 151 -13.71 -0.15 -1.72
N ASN A 152 -13.14 -0.62 -2.84
CA ASN A 152 -12.06 -1.59 -2.81
C ASN A 152 -10.78 -1.00 -2.20
N ALA A 153 -10.44 0.24 -2.57
CA ALA A 153 -9.30 0.94 -1.98
C ALA A 153 -9.48 1.19 -0.48
N GLU A 154 -10.69 1.56 -0.03
CA GLU A 154 -11.01 1.77 1.39
C GLU A 154 -10.80 0.51 2.22
N ALA A 155 -11.13 -0.67 1.69
CA ALA A 155 -10.87 -1.93 2.38
C ALA A 155 -9.37 -2.18 2.59
N VAL A 156 -8.55 -1.92 1.56
CA VAL A 156 -7.08 -2.02 1.65
C VAL A 156 -6.53 -0.99 2.64
N GLU A 157 -6.96 0.28 2.56
CA GLU A 157 -6.55 1.33 3.50
C GLU A 157 -6.90 0.96 4.94
N GLY A 158 -8.05 0.32 5.17
CA GLY A 158 -8.43 -0.21 6.48
C GLY A 158 -7.48 -1.30 7.00
N ASN A 159 -7.07 -2.24 6.15
CA ASN A 159 -6.11 -3.28 6.52
C ASN A 159 -4.71 -2.73 6.78
N VAL A 160 -4.24 -1.77 5.98
CA VAL A 160 -2.97 -1.05 6.22
C VAL A 160 -3.04 -0.33 7.56
N THR A 161 -4.14 0.37 7.82
CA THR A 161 -4.33 1.11 9.09
C THR A 161 -4.30 0.18 10.29
N LYS A 162 -5.04 -0.93 10.25
CA LYS A 162 -5.05 -1.92 11.32
C LYS A 162 -3.69 -2.61 11.50
N PHE A 163 -2.94 -2.83 10.42
CA PHE A 163 -1.57 -3.31 10.51
C PHE A 163 -0.69 -2.33 11.31
N LEU A 164 -0.77 -1.04 11.01
CA LEU A 164 0.02 -0.03 11.72
C LEU A 164 -0.34 0.08 13.20
N THR A 165 -1.63 -0.04 13.55
CA THR A 165 -2.09 0.09 14.95
C THR A 165 -1.90 -1.19 15.77
N GLU A 166 -2.10 -2.37 15.18
CA GLU A 166 -2.03 -3.63 15.91
C GLU A 166 -0.68 -4.35 15.76
N ARG A 167 0.08 -4.07 14.69
CA ARG A 167 1.37 -4.69 14.38
C ARG A 167 1.31 -6.23 14.33
N LYS A 168 0.18 -6.79 13.93
CA LYS A 168 -0.01 -8.24 13.77
C LYS A 168 0.31 -8.69 12.35
N THR A 169 0.96 -9.84 12.24
CA THR A 169 1.34 -10.45 10.96
C THR A 169 0.14 -10.98 10.17
N ASP A 170 -0.99 -11.26 10.83
CA ASP A 170 -2.21 -11.74 10.18
C ASP A 170 -2.73 -10.79 9.09
N TYR A 171 -2.40 -9.49 9.22
CA TYR A 171 -2.73 -8.49 8.22
C TYR A 171 -2.01 -8.69 6.88
N TYR A 172 -0.92 -9.45 6.82
CA TYR A 172 -0.28 -9.84 5.57
C TYR A 172 -1.19 -10.72 4.72
N THR A 173 -1.88 -11.68 5.36
CA THR A 173 -2.85 -12.55 4.69
C THR A 173 -4.08 -11.77 4.25
N ASN A 174 -4.56 -10.82 5.07
CA ASN A 174 -5.68 -9.94 4.68
C ASN A 174 -5.32 -9.10 3.44
N LEU A 175 -4.12 -8.49 3.43
CA LEU A 175 -3.65 -7.71 2.29
C LEU A 175 -3.40 -8.57 1.05
N ALA A 176 -2.88 -9.78 1.20
CA ALA A 176 -2.75 -10.73 0.09
C ALA A 176 -4.13 -11.09 -0.49
N GLY A 177 -5.14 -11.30 0.36
CA GLY A 177 -6.52 -11.54 -0.06
C GLY A 177 -7.16 -10.36 -0.78
N ASP A 178 -6.77 -9.13 -0.42
CA ASP A 178 -7.29 -7.91 -1.07
C ASP A 178 -6.89 -7.80 -2.56
N MET A 179 -5.91 -8.55 -3.05
CA MET A 179 -5.60 -8.63 -4.48
C MET A 179 -6.83 -8.98 -5.31
N ALA A 180 -7.69 -9.88 -4.81
CA ALA A 180 -8.90 -10.32 -5.50
C ALA A 180 -9.90 -9.17 -5.78
N ARG A 181 -9.79 -8.05 -5.06
CA ARG A 181 -10.63 -6.86 -5.28
C ARG A 181 -10.29 -6.11 -6.57
N PHE A 182 -9.15 -6.42 -7.18
CA PHE A 182 -8.66 -5.74 -8.38
C PHE A 182 -8.68 -6.64 -9.63
N HIS A 183 -9.24 -7.85 -9.52
CA HIS A 183 -9.55 -8.73 -10.65
C HIS A 183 -10.76 -8.24 -11.46
#